data_AF-A0A356BBG4-F1
#
_entry.id   AF-A0A356BBG4-F1
#
_cell.length_a   1.000
_cell.length_b   1.000
_cell.length_c   1.000
_cell.angle_alpha   90.00
_cell.angle_beta   90.00
_cell.angle_gamma   90.00
#
_symmetry.space_group_name_H-M   'P 1'
#
loop_
_entity.id
_entity.type
_entity.pdbx_description
1 polymer ?
#
loop_
_entity_poly.entity_id
_entity_poly.type
_entity_poly.pdbx_seq_one_letter_code
_entity_poly.pdbx_strand_id
1 'polypeptide(L)'
;MKKLLSATFVIAVVAVLYTQFTDLAYKLGFAELKMVAVLENSEKLKVKCDAYSLGFFDEIKLQNKFQQCINDYEAKGYKIISRHDA
;
A
#
# COMPACT_ATOMS: atom_id res chain seq x y z
N MET A 1 -10.41 -24.01 -38.33
CA MET A 1 -9.07 -23.40 -38.40
C MET A 1 -9.04 -21.93 -37.97
N LYS A 2 -9.80 -21.00 -38.57
CA LYS A 2 -9.80 -19.57 -38.19
C LYS A 2 -10.13 -19.29 -36.71
N LYS A 3 -11.14 -19.98 -36.15
CA LYS A 3 -11.54 -19.86 -34.73
C LYS A 3 -10.48 -20.39 -33.74
N LEU A 4 -9.71 -21.39 -34.17
CA LEU A 4 -8.62 -21.96 -33.36
C LEU A 4 -7.46 -20.97 -33.30
N LEU A 5 -7.07 -20.40 -34.45
CA LEU A 5 -6.02 -19.39 -34.55
C LEU A 5 -6.37 -18.12 -33.75
N SER A 6 -7.62 -17.64 -33.82
CA SER A 6 -8.04 -16.49 -33.03
C SER A 6 -8.03 -16.78 -31.53
N ALA A 7 -8.43 -17.99 -31.11
CA ALA A 7 -8.39 -18.38 -29.70
C ALA A 7 -6.94 -18.47 -29.19
N THR A 8 -6.03 -19.08 -29.95
CA THR A 8 -4.60 -19.13 -29.60
C THR A 8 -3.99 -17.73 -29.50
N PHE A 9 -4.36 -16.82 -30.41
CA PHE A 9 -3.88 -15.45 -30.36
C PHE A 9 -4.37 -14.70 -29.12
N VAL A 10 -5.65 -14.82 -28.76
CA VAL A 10 -6.19 -14.20 -27.54
C VAL A 10 -5.51 -14.75 -26.30
N ILE A 11 -5.30 -16.07 -26.21
CA ILE A 11 -4.60 -16.70 -25.09
C ILE A 11 -3.16 -16.17 -24.98
N ALA A 12 -2.45 -16.03 -26.10
CA ALA A 12 -1.11 -15.48 -26.12
C ALA A 12 -1.07 -14.02 -25.62
N VAL A 13 -2.03 -13.19 -26.05
CA VAL A 13 -2.14 -11.79 -25.59
C VAL A 13 -2.44 -11.72 -24.09
N VAL A 14 -3.40 -12.51 -23.61
CA VAL A 14 -3.73 -12.56 -22.17
C VAL A 14 -2.54 -13.03 -21.34
N ALA A 15 -1.79 -14.03 -21.82
CA ALA A 15 -0.58 -14.50 -21.15
C ALA A 15 0.49 -13.42 -21.04
N VAL A 16 0.70 -12.63 -22.10
CA VAL A 16 1.65 -11.50 -22.10
C VAL A 16 1.18 -10.37 -21.18
N LEU A 17 -0.11 -10.03 -21.19
CA LEU A 17 -0.65 -9.01 -20.28
C LEU A 17 -0.55 -9.45 -18.82
N TYR A 18 -0.74 -10.74 -18.55
CA TYR A 18 -0.61 -11.30 -17.21
C TYR A 18 0.82 -11.20 -16.67
N THR A 19 1.84 -11.49 -17.49
CA THR A 19 3.25 -11.40 -17.05
C THR A 19 3.69 -9.95 -16.78
N GLN A 20 3.02 -8.97 -17.39
CA GLN A 20 3.31 -7.54 -17.21
C GLN A 20 2.28 -6.81 -16.32
N PHE A 21 1.35 -7.54 -15.71
CA PHE A 21 0.20 -6.95 -15.02
C PHE A 21 0.62 -5.97 -13.91
N THR A 22 1.61 -6.34 -13.10
CA THR A 22 2.11 -5.50 -11.99
C THR A 22 2.72 -4.19 -12.51
N ASP A 23 3.61 -4.26 -13.49
CA ASP A 23 4.25 -3.08 -14.09
C ASP A 23 3.23 -2.19 -14.82
N LEU A 24 2.24 -2.78 -15.49
CA LEU A 24 1.10 -2.07 -16.07
C LEU A 24 0.24 -1.39 -15.00
N ALA A 25 -0.05 -2.08 -13.90
CA ALA A 25 -0.82 -1.51 -12.79
C ALA A 25 -0.10 -0.27 -12.23
N TYR A 26 1.21 -0.38 -11.93
CA TYR A 26 2.02 0.75 -11.46
C TYR A 26 2.06 1.92 -12.45
N LYS A 27 2.26 1.64 -13.74
CA LYS A 27 2.21 2.66 -14.81
C LYS A 27 0.86 3.34 -14.94
N LEU A 28 -0.22 2.61 -14.63
CA LEU A 28 -1.58 3.13 -14.66
C LEU A 28 -1.97 3.89 -13.39
N GLY A 29 -1.08 4.01 -12.40
CA GLY A 29 -1.32 4.75 -11.15
C GLY A 29 -1.84 3.89 -10.00
N PHE A 30 -1.83 2.57 -10.16
CA PHE A 30 -2.09 1.62 -9.07
C PHE A 30 -0.82 1.50 -8.23
N ALA A 31 -0.87 1.90 -6.97
CA ALA A 31 0.28 1.84 -6.07
C ALA A 31 -0.02 0.93 -4.88
N GLU A 32 1.02 0.59 -4.11
CA GLU A 32 0.90 0.07 -2.76
C GLU A 32 1.50 1.12 -1.83
N LEU A 33 0.83 1.40 -0.72
CA LEU A 33 1.34 2.26 0.35
C LEU A 33 1.14 1.53 1.67
N LYS A 34 2.23 1.37 2.43
CA LYS A 34 2.22 0.73 3.74
C LYS A 34 3.10 1.49 4.71
N MET A 35 2.45 2.14 5.68
CA MET A 35 3.13 2.85 6.76
C MET A 35 2.72 2.23 8.09
N VAL A 36 3.69 1.99 8.96
CA VAL A 36 3.49 1.43 10.30
C VAL A 36 4.41 2.14 11.28
N ALA A 37 3.84 2.67 12.35
CA ALA A 37 4.58 3.17 13.49
C ALA A 37 4.10 2.49 14.78
N VAL A 38 5.04 2.10 15.63
CA VAL A 38 4.77 1.60 16.98
C VAL A 38 5.24 2.66 17.97
N LEU A 39 4.37 3.06 18.87
CA LEU A 39 4.66 4.03 19.92
C LEU A 39 4.51 3.40 21.30
N GLU A 40 5.32 3.85 22.25
CA GLU A 40 5.34 3.36 23.64
C GLU A 40 5.32 4.54 24.64
N ASN A 41 4.54 4.44 25.71
CA ASN A 41 4.51 5.44 26.79
C ASN A 41 5.42 5.03 27.98
N SER A 42 5.48 5.86 29.02
CA SER A 42 6.26 5.60 30.24
C SER A 42 5.82 4.33 31.01
N GLU A 43 4.59 3.87 30.80
CA GLU A 43 4.03 2.65 31.40
C GLU A 43 4.32 1.39 30.54
N LYS A 44 5.12 1.53 29.46
CA LYS A 44 5.41 0.48 28.48
C LYS A 44 4.18 -0.02 27.71
N LEU A 45 3.11 0.76 27.67
CA LEU A 45 1.96 0.47 26.82
C LEU A 45 2.29 0.80 25.37
N LYS A 46 2.04 -0.16 24.48
CA LYS A 46 2.32 -0.04 23.06
C LYS A 46 1.05 0.21 22.27
N VAL A 47 1.12 1.16 21.34
CA VAL A 47 0.08 1.44 20.35
C VAL A 47 0.69 1.39 18.96
N LYS A 48 -0.14 1.01 17.99
CA LYS A 48 0.26 0.92 16.58
C LYS A 48 -0.59 1.91 15.78
N CYS A 49 0.07 2.80 15.06
CA CYS A 49 -0.51 3.57 13.97
C CYS A 49 -0.14 2.87 12.67
N ASP A 50 -1.10 2.58 11.81
CA ASP A 50 -0.83 2.05 10.48
C ASP A 50 -1.77 2.61 9.41
N ALA A 51 -1.23 2.69 8.19
CA ALA A 51 -1.97 3.02 6.98
C ALA A 51 -1.56 2.02 5.90
N TYR A 52 -2.56 1.37 5.31
CA TYR A 52 -2.38 0.46 4.19
C TYR A 52 -3.37 0.81 3.09
N SER A 53 -2.87 0.87 1.86
CA SER A 53 -3.70 1.03 0.68
C SER A 53 -3.07 0.34 -0.51
N LEU A 54 -3.90 -0.30 -1.32
CA LEU A 54 -3.50 -0.96 -2.55
C LEU A 54 -4.47 -0.53 -3.65
N GLY A 55 -3.94 0.11 -4.69
CA GLY A 55 -4.70 0.59 -5.83
C GLY A 55 -4.58 2.09 -6.06
N PHE A 56 -5.70 2.71 -6.42
CA PHE A 56 -5.77 4.16 -6.63
C PHE A 56 -6.13 4.87 -5.34
N PHE A 57 -5.23 5.70 -4.84
CA PHE A 57 -5.46 6.44 -3.60
C PHE A 57 -4.78 7.79 -3.60
N ASP A 58 -5.26 8.68 -2.74
CA ASP A 58 -4.62 9.94 -2.40
C ASP A 58 -3.56 9.68 -1.32
N GLU A 59 -2.30 9.62 -1.75
CA GLU A 59 -1.15 9.36 -0.89
C GLU A 59 -1.03 10.40 0.23
N ILE A 60 -1.21 11.68 -0.09
CA ILE A 60 -1.11 12.79 0.88
C ILE A 60 -2.17 12.65 1.96
N LYS A 61 -3.40 12.31 1.58
CA LYS A 61 -4.49 12.08 2.55
C LYS A 61 -4.20 10.91 3.48
N LEU A 62 -3.61 9.83 2.98
CA LEU A 62 -3.22 8.66 3.80
C LEU A 62 -2.05 8.97 4.73
N GLN A 63 -1.01 9.65 4.22
CA GLN A 63 0.12 10.11 5.03
C GLN A 63 -0.33 11.08 6.13
N ASN A 64 -1.22 12.01 5.83
CA ASN A 64 -1.76 12.94 6.82
C ASN A 64 -2.53 12.22 7.93
N LYS A 65 -3.36 11.23 7.59
CA LYS A 65 -4.07 10.42 8.60
C LYS A 65 -3.11 9.61 9.46
N PHE A 66 -2.08 9.03 8.86
CA PHE A 66 -1.05 8.29 9.56
C PHE A 66 -0.29 9.19 10.55
N GLN A 67 0.14 10.37 10.09
CA GLN A 67 0.84 11.34 10.93
C GLN A 67 -0.07 11.90 12.03
N GLN A 68 -1.37 12.11 11.74
CA GLN A 68 -2.33 12.52 12.75
C GLN A 68 -2.44 11.49 13.88
N CYS A 69 -2.50 10.20 13.57
CA CYS A 69 -2.50 9.14 14.59
C CYS A 69 -1.26 9.23 15.49
N ILE A 70 -0.07 9.42 14.91
CA ILE A 70 1.17 9.59 15.65
C ILE A 70 1.08 10.81 16.59
N ASN A 71 0.70 11.96 16.04
CA ASN A 71 0.60 13.21 16.80
C ASN A 71 -0.39 13.10 17.98
N ASP A 72 -1.53 12.43 17.77
CA ASP A 72 -2.54 12.21 18.82
C ASP A 72 -2.02 11.37 20.00
N TYR A 73 -1.11 10.42 19.74
CA TYR A 73 -0.49 9.60 20.78
C TYR A 73 0.75 10.29 21.39
N GLU A 74 1.53 11.01 20.61
CA GLU A 74 2.62 11.83 21.14
C GLU A 74 2.11 12.90 22.12
N ALA A 75 0.96 13.52 21.81
CA ALA A 75 0.27 14.45 22.73
C ALA A 75 -0.16 13.80 24.06
N LYS A 76 -0.30 12.46 24.09
CA LYS A 76 -0.62 11.67 25.29
C LYS A 76 0.63 11.10 25.98
N GLY A 77 1.83 11.50 25.55
CA GLY A 77 3.09 11.07 26.15
C GLY A 77 3.65 9.75 25.62
N TYR A 78 3.15 9.23 24.49
CA TYR A 78 3.77 8.13 23.78
C TYR A 78 4.95 8.61 22.94
N LYS A 79 5.93 7.75 22.66
CA LYS A 79 7.08 8.02 21.80
C LYS A 79 7.23 6.93 20.77
N ILE A 80 7.60 7.29 19.54
CA ILE A 80 7.87 6.31 18.48
C ILE A 80 9.06 5.44 18.88
N ILE A 81 8.87 4.12 18.86
CA ILE A 81 9.92 3.12 19.10
C ILE A 81 10.28 2.34 17.83
N SER A 82 9.41 2.34 16.83
CA SER A 82 9.64 1.72 15.53
C SER A 82 8.80 2.39 14.45
N ARG A 83 9.36 2.56 13.25
CA ARG A 83 8.66 3.10 12.08
C ARG A 83 9.13 2.37 10.83
N HIS A 84 8.19 2.03 9.96
CA HIS A 84 8.43 1.41 8.67
C HIS A 84 7.47 1.99 7.64
N ASP A 85 8.03 2.59 6.60
CA ASP A 85 7.32 3.19 5.48
C ASP A 85 7.78 2.45 4.22
N ALA A 86 6.86 1.79 3.50
CA ALA A 86 7.10 0.98 2.31
C ALA A 86 6.05 1.22 1.23
#